data_AF-A0A0K8UL66-F1
#
_entry.id   AF-A0A0K8UL66-F1
#
_cell.length_a   1.000
_cell.length_b   1.000
_cell.length_c   1.000
_cell.angle_alpha   90.00
_cell.angle_beta   90.00
_cell.angle_gamma   90.00
#
_symmetry.space_group_name_H-M   'P 1'
#
loop_
_entity.id
_entity.type
_entity.pdbx_description
1 polymer ?
#
loop_
_entity_poly.entity_id
_entity_poly.type
_entity_poly.pdbx_seq_one_letter_code
_entity_poly.pdbx_strand_id
1 'polypeptide(L)'
;MIRFFTLHILVAIFADFALRFTNTKPFLLKLQRRIYAATLALHFFVTTQWDFKNDNFYELNSFIPESEVDKFGFLQYKDLDYEQFFRAGIRGARVFLLNEPATCSQEALTRMKIYKVLHFFIKLIGSVLILRFVTYFIYDKLYATFI
;
A
#
# COMPACT_ATOMS: atom_id res chain seq x y z
N MET A 1 3.02 -16.75 -5.34
CA MET A 1 3.97 -16.67 -6.47
C MET A 1 3.33 -16.16 -7.77
N ILE A 2 2.26 -16.77 -8.28
CA ILE A 2 1.63 -16.40 -9.57
C ILE A 2 1.28 -14.91 -9.69
N ARG A 3 0.66 -14.31 -8.67
CA ARG A 3 0.31 -12.87 -8.65
C ARG A 3 1.52 -11.93 -8.80
N PHE A 4 2.69 -12.32 -8.28
CA PHE A 4 3.91 -11.51 -8.39
C PHE A 4 4.37 -11.42 -9.85
N PHE A 5 4.41 -12.55 -10.54
CA PHE A 5 4.81 -12.60 -11.94
C PHE A 5 3.77 -11.93 -12.86
N THR A 6 2.48 -12.21 -12.66
CA THR A 6 1.42 -11.73 -13.57
C THR A 6 1.06 -10.26 -13.37
N LEU A 7 1.04 -9.76 -12.13
CA LEU A 7 0.59 -8.38 -11.87
C LEU A 7 1.74 -7.40 -11.68
N HIS A 8 2.93 -7.84 -11.31
CA HIS A 8 4.05 -6.92 -11.10
C HIS A 8 5.06 -6.95 -12.24
N ILE A 9 5.55 -8.13 -12.64
CA ILE A 9 6.57 -8.23 -13.70
C ILE A 9 5.95 -7.97 -15.07
N LEU A 10 4.88 -8.69 -15.43
CA LEU A 10 4.24 -8.54 -16.74
C LEU A 10 3.71 -7.11 -16.96
N VAL A 11 3.08 -6.52 -15.94
CA VAL A 11 2.61 -5.12 -16.00
C VAL A 11 3.78 -4.15 -16.11
N ALA A 12 4.88 -4.35 -15.38
CA ALA A 12 6.07 -3.51 -15.51
C ALA A 12 6.70 -3.60 -16.91
N ILE A 13 6.74 -4.78 -17.53
CA ILE A 13 7.20 -4.96 -18.92
C ILE A 13 6.29 -4.19 -19.89
N PHE A 14 4.97 -4.37 -19.77
CA PHE A 14 4.01 -3.71 -20.65
C PHE A 14 4.05 -2.19 -20.50
N ALA A 15 4.16 -1.69 -19.28
CA ALA A 15 4.27 -0.26 -19.00
C ALA A 15 5.62 0.31 -19.48
N ASP A 16 6.74 -0.37 -19.25
CA ASP A 16 8.04 0.05 -19.81
C ASP A 16 8.05 0.01 -21.35
N PHE A 17 7.30 -0.89 -21.97
CA PHE A 17 7.09 -0.92 -23.42
C PHE A 17 6.23 0.27 -23.89
N ALA A 18 5.14 0.57 -23.18
CA ALA A 18 4.32 1.75 -23.46
C ALA A 18 5.11 3.06 -23.33
N LEU A 19 5.96 3.18 -22.31
CA LEU A 19 6.82 4.36 -22.10
C LEU A 19 7.79 4.60 -23.26
N ARG A 20 8.26 3.53 -23.93
CA ARG A 20 9.10 3.67 -25.13
C ARG A 20 8.36 4.36 -26.28
N PHE A 21 7.05 4.15 -26.42
CA PHE A 21 6.25 4.86 -27.42
C PHE A 21 6.00 6.33 -27.05
N THR A 22 6.05 6.67 -25.76
CA THR A 22 5.90 8.06 -25.28
C THR A 22 7.24 8.78 -25.14
N ASN A 23 8.33 8.28 -25.75
CA ASN A 23 9.70 8.78 -25.62
C ASN A 23 10.18 8.96 -24.18
N THR A 24 9.59 8.21 -23.24
CA THR A 24 9.93 8.26 -21.82
C THR A 24 10.82 7.06 -21.47
N LYS A 25 11.85 7.29 -20.66
CA LYS A 25 12.80 6.23 -20.30
C LYS A 25 12.09 5.15 -19.47
N PRO A 26 12.14 3.86 -19.87
CA PRO A 26 11.59 2.78 -19.07
C PRO A 26 12.36 2.63 -17.75
N PHE A 27 11.65 2.49 -16.65
CA PHE A 27 12.24 2.39 -15.31
C PHE A 27 11.52 1.43 -14.37
N LEU A 28 10.32 0.96 -14.72
CA LEU A 28 9.46 0.21 -13.82
C LEU A 28 10.05 -1.16 -13.50
N LEU A 29 10.68 -1.83 -14.46
CA LEU A 29 11.39 -3.10 -14.20
C LEU A 29 12.58 -2.92 -13.26
N LYS A 30 13.31 -1.81 -13.40
CA LYS A 30 14.44 -1.48 -12.51
C LYS A 30 13.94 -1.21 -11.09
N LEU A 31 12.82 -0.51 -10.96
CA LEU A 31 12.16 -0.27 -9.68
C LEU A 31 11.69 -1.59 -9.04
N GLN A 32 11.01 -2.45 -9.80
CA GLN A 32 10.52 -3.75 -9.31
C GLN A 32 11.66 -4.62 -8.77
N ARG A 33 12.84 -4.61 -9.43
CA ARG A 33 14.02 -5.32 -8.94
C ARG A 33 14.51 -4.80 -7.59
N ARG A 34 14.52 -3.47 -7.40
CA ARG A 34 14.90 -2.86 -6.12
C ARG A 34 13.91 -3.19 -5.01
N ILE A 35 12.61 -3.12 -5.31
CA ILE A 35 11.54 -3.50 -4.37
C ILE A 35 11.74 -4.96 -3.96
N TYR A 36 11.94 -5.86 -4.91
CA TYR A 36 12.16 -7.28 -4.63
C TYR A 36 13.40 -7.52 -3.73
N ALA A 37 14.52 -6.85 -4.01
CA ALA A 37 15.72 -6.95 -3.18
C ALA A 37 15.48 -6.46 -1.74
N ALA A 38 14.77 -5.34 -1.57
CA ALA A 38 14.40 -4.83 -0.25
C ALA A 38 13.44 -5.77 0.49
N THR A 39 12.44 -6.32 -0.21
CA THR A 39 11.54 -7.32 0.36
C THR A 39 12.28 -8.57 0.80
N LEU A 40 13.27 -9.04 0.03
CA LEU A 40 14.09 -10.19 0.40
C LEU A 40 14.88 -9.91 1.68
N ALA A 41 15.49 -8.73 1.80
CA ALA A 41 16.21 -8.32 3.00
C ALA A 41 15.29 -8.23 4.24
N LEU A 42 14.05 -7.78 4.05
CA LEU A 42 13.05 -7.65 5.11
C LEU A 42 12.28 -8.94 5.41
N HIS A 43 12.41 -9.97 4.56
CA HIS A 43 11.56 -11.15 4.60
C HIS A 43 11.57 -11.82 5.97
N PHE A 44 12.76 -12.00 6.55
CA PHE A 44 12.92 -12.59 7.88
C PHE A 44 12.18 -11.78 8.95
N PHE A 45 12.33 -10.46 8.95
CA PHE A 45 11.72 -9.59 9.96
C PHE A 45 10.20 -9.56 9.88
N VAL A 46 9.66 -9.56 8.66
CA VAL A 46 8.21 -9.40 8.42
C VAL A 46 7.44 -10.72 8.57
N THR A 47 8.08 -11.87 8.32
CA THR A 47 7.42 -13.19 8.40
C THR A 47 7.58 -13.90 9.73
N THR A 48 8.53 -13.45 10.55
CA THR A 48 8.72 -13.98 11.89
C THR A 48 7.74 -13.29 12.84
N GLN A 49 6.99 -14.09 13.62
CA GLN A 49 6.23 -13.56 14.74
C GLN A 49 7.20 -13.32 15.90
N TRP A 50 7.24 -12.09 16.38
CA TRP A 50 8.08 -11.71 17.51
C TRP A 50 7.23 -11.67 18.76
N ASP A 51 7.41 -12.67 19.63
CA ASP A 51 6.84 -12.66 20.97
C ASP A 51 7.93 -12.22 21.95
N PHE A 52 7.82 -10.98 22.42
CA PHE A 52 8.75 -10.41 23.39
C PHE A 52 8.15 -10.58 24.78
N LYS A 53 8.73 -11.43 25.62
CA LYS A 53 8.36 -11.51 27.03
C LYS A 53 8.80 -10.24 27.75
N ASN A 54 7.84 -9.44 28.18
CA ASN A 54 8.04 -8.12 28.75
C ASN A 54 7.16 -7.90 29.99
N ASP A 55 6.93 -8.95 30.78
CA ASP A 55 6.10 -8.92 32.00
C ASP A 55 6.57 -7.84 32.99
N ASN A 56 7.88 -7.72 33.22
CA ASN A 56 8.46 -6.69 34.09
C ASN A 56 8.15 -5.25 33.62
N PHE A 57 8.02 -5.03 32.30
CA PHE A 57 7.68 -3.72 31.75
C PHE A 57 6.22 -3.35 32.02
N TYR A 58 5.31 -4.33 31.92
CA TYR A 58 3.92 -4.13 32.30
C TYR A 58 3.75 -3.91 33.81
N GLU A 59 4.50 -4.66 34.62
CA GLU A 59 4.50 -4.50 36.08
C GLU A 59 5.03 -3.12 36.49
N LEU A 60 6.04 -2.58 35.79
CA LEU A 60 6.58 -1.25 36.08
C LEU A 60 5.51 -0.15 36.07
N ASN A 61 4.52 -0.26 35.18
CA ASN A 61 3.42 0.70 35.09
C ASN A 61 2.48 0.63 36.30
N SER A 62 2.41 -0.50 37.00
CA SER A 62 1.56 -0.66 38.21
C SER A 62 2.11 0.08 39.43
N PHE A 63 3.41 0.40 39.45
CA PHE A 63 4.05 1.17 40.52
C PHE A 63 3.84 2.68 40.38
N ILE A 64 3.29 3.14 39.26
CA ILE A 64 3.05 4.58 39.03
C ILE A 64 1.70 4.95 39.66
N PRO A 65 1.66 5.96 40.55
CA PRO A 65 0.41 6.49 41.08
C PRO A 65 -0.49 6.99 39.95
N GLU A 66 -1.81 6.74 40.03
CA GLU A 66 -2.78 7.18 38.99
C GLU A 66 -2.66 8.68 38.66
N SER A 67 -2.35 9.53 39.65
CA SER A 67 -2.17 10.97 39.46
C SER A 67 -0.96 11.36 38.60
N GLU A 68 -0.02 10.44 38.38
CA GLU A 68 1.23 10.68 37.65
C GLU A 68 1.33 9.90 36.34
N VAL A 69 0.35 9.04 36.03
CA VAL A 69 0.33 8.19 34.83
C VAL A 69 0.40 9.01 33.54
N ASP A 70 -0.19 10.20 33.49
CA ASP A 70 -0.12 11.06 32.30
C ASP A 70 1.31 11.53 31.98
N LYS A 71 2.18 11.65 32.99
CA LYS A 71 3.56 12.14 32.81
C LYS A 71 4.58 11.02 32.71
N PHE A 72 4.40 9.97 33.50
CA PHE A 72 5.39 8.89 33.64
C PHE A 72 4.88 7.52 33.18
N GLY A 73 3.61 7.41 32.78
CA GLY A 73 3.00 6.15 32.35
C GLY A 73 3.70 5.55 31.13
N PHE A 74 3.89 4.24 31.16
CA PHE A 74 4.56 3.48 30.09
C PHE A 74 3.57 2.89 29.07
N LEU A 75 2.28 2.80 29.42
CA LEU A 75 1.23 2.16 28.60
C LEU A 75 0.39 3.14 27.79
N GLN A 76 0.82 4.40 27.66
CA GLN A 76 0.10 5.46 26.93
C GLN A 76 -0.10 5.14 25.45
N TYR A 77 0.70 4.24 24.88
CA TYR A 77 0.54 3.75 23.51
C TYR A 77 -0.71 2.86 23.32
N LYS A 78 -1.31 2.34 24.40
CA LYS A 78 -2.45 1.41 24.32
C LYS A 78 -3.73 2.08 23.83
N ASP A 79 -3.94 3.34 24.20
CA ASP A 79 -5.13 4.13 23.86
C ASP A 79 -4.85 5.17 22.76
N LEU A 80 -3.78 4.95 22.01
CA LEU A 80 -3.30 5.89 21.01
C LEU A 80 -4.16 5.85 19.74
N ASP A 81 -4.59 7.02 19.28
CA ASP A 81 -5.20 7.15 17.95
C ASP A 81 -4.12 6.90 16.88
N TYR A 82 -4.07 5.66 16.41
CA TYR A 82 -3.15 5.22 15.38
C TYR A 82 -3.25 6.08 14.11
N GLU A 83 -4.45 6.54 13.75
CA GLU A 83 -4.62 7.36 12.56
C GLU A 83 -3.93 8.71 12.74
N GLN A 84 -4.16 9.39 13.86
CA GLN A 84 -3.49 10.66 14.17
C GLN A 84 -1.96 10.48 14.24
N PHE A 85 -1.49 9.43 14.90
CA PHE A 85 -0.07 9.13 15.03
C PHE A 85 0.61 8.94 13.67
N PHE A 86 0.05 8.10 12.80
CA PHE A 86 0.61 7.90 11.47
C PHE A 86 0.51 9.15 10.60
N ARG A 87 -0.57 9.93 10.68
CA ARG A 87 -0.66 11.22 9.95
C ARG A 87 0.47 12.17 10.37
N ALA A 88 0.72 12.30 11.67
CA ALA A 88 1.79 13.13 12.20
C ALA A 88 3.18 12.61 11.77
N GLY A 89 3.39 11.29 11.88
CA GLY A 89 4.63 10.63 11.48
C GLY A 89 4.92 10.79 9.98
N ILE A 90 3.94 10.60 9.10
CA ILE A 90 4.08 10.80 7.65
C ILE A 90 4.44 12.25 7.33
N ARG A 91 3.80 13.22 8.00
CA ARG A 91 4.14 14.64 7.84
C ARG A 91 5.59 14.93 8.27
N GLY A 92 6.03 14.35 9.38
CA GLY A 92 7.42 14.47 9.86
C GLY A 92 8.42 13.85 8.89
N ALA A 93 8.18 12.61 8.46
CA ALA A 93 9.03 11.91 7.50
C ALA A 93 9.17 12.70 6.20
N ARG A 94 8.08 13.30 5.72
CA ARG A 94 8.10 14.14 4.52
C ARG A 94 9.08 15.30 4.63
N VAL A 95 9.03 16.04 5.73
CA VAL A 95 9.89 17.22 5.93
C VAL A 95 11.34 16.82 6.24
N PHE A 96 11.53 15.88 7.18
CA PHE A 96 12.85 15.62 7.75
C PHE A 96 13.64 14.49 7.07
N LEU A 97 12.96 13.47 6.51
CA LEU A 97 13.62 12.35 5.85
C LEU A 97 13.67 12.52 4.34
N LEU A 98 12.59 13.06 3.75
CA LEU A 98 12.45 13.20 2.30
C LEU A 98 12.79 14.60 1.77
N ASN A 99 13.02 15.57 2.67
CA ASN A 99 13.28 16.98 2.33
C ASN A 99 12.18 17.59 1.43
N GLU A 100 10.92 17.20 1.64
CA GLU A 100 9.77 17.71 0.92
C GLU A 100 9.01 18.78 1.73
N PRO A 101 8.31 19.72 1.07
CA PRO A 101 7.52 20.73 1.78
C PRO A 101 6.38 20.10 2.60
N ALA A 102 6.09 20.69 3.77
CA ALA A 102 5.07 20.18 4.70
C ALA A 102 3.64 20.18 4.10
N THR A 103 3.39 21.02 3.10
CA THR A 103 2.12 21.12 2.38
C THR A 103 2.26 20.55 0.97
N CYS A 104 1.15 20.03 0.43
CA CYS A 104 1.11 19.59 -0.96
C CYS A 104 1.03 20.81 -1.88
N SER A 105 1.73 20.76 -3.02
CA SER A 105 1.56 21.77 -4.06
C SER A 105 0.17 21.67 -4.69
N GLN A 106 -0.37 22.79 -5.18
CA GLN A 106 -1.66 22.80 -5.86
C GLN A 106 -1.68 21.86 -7.08
N GLU A 107 -0.57 21.76 -7.79
CA GLU A 107 -0.43 20.83 -8.91
C GLU A 107 -0.54 19.36 -8.49
N ALA A 108 0.03 18.99 -7.33
CA ALA A 108 -0.07 17.64 -6.81
C ALA A 108 -1.53 17.30 -6.44
N LEU A 109 -2.25 18.25 -5.85
CA LEU A 109 -3.68 18.10 -5.53
C LEU A 109 -4.53 17.95 -6.80
N THR A 110 -4.25 18.74 -7.84
CA THR A 110 -4.94 18.63 -9.14
C THR A 110 -4.66 17.28 -9.81
N ARG A 111 -3.39 16.85 -9.86
CA ARG A 111 -3.02 15.52 -10.38
C ARG A 111 -3.70 14.39 -9.62
N MET A 112 -3.78 14.49 -8.29
CA MET A 112 -4.50 13.51 -7.46
C MET A 112 -5.98 13.43 -7.82
N LYS A 113 -6.66 14.57 -8.07
CA LYS A 113 -8.06 14.59 -8.52
C LYS A 113 -8.21 13.90 -9.87
N ILE A 114 -7.33 14.20 -10.84
CA ILE A 114 -7.33 13.57 -12.17
C ILE A 114 -7.14 12.05 -12.04
N TYR A 115 -6.16 11.60 -11.25
CA TYR A 115 -5.93 10.17 -11.05
C TYR A 115 -7.06 9.46 -10.34
N LYS A 116 -7.75 10.12 -9.39
CA LYS A 116 -8.96 9.56 -8.77
C LYS A 116 -10.05 9.33 -9.81
N VAL A 117 -10.31 10.33 -10.65
CA VAL A 117 -11.31 10.24 -11.71
C VAL A 117 -10.94 9.11 -12.68
N LEU A 118 -9.70 9.09 -13.18
CA LEU A 118 -9.20 8.04 -14.06
C LEU A 118 -9.32 6.63 -13.44
N HIS A 119 -9.00 6.48 -12.15
CA HIS A 119 -9.11 5.22 -11.43
C HIS A 119 -10.55 4.70 -11.39
N PHE A 120 -11.52 5.56 -11.08
CA PHE A 120 -12.93 5.17 -11.09
C PHE A 120 -13.42 4.82 -12.50
N PHE A 121 -12.98 5.57 -13.52
CA PHE A 121 -13.27 5.25 -14.92
C PHE A 121 -12.71 3.88 -15.34
N ILE A 122 -11.45 3.60 -15.05
CA ILE A 122 -10.83 2.31 -15.36
C ILE A 122 -11.56 1.17 -14.64
N LYS A 123 -11.91 1.36 -13.36
CA LYS A 123 -12.69 0.38 -12.60
C LYS A 123 -14.06 0.11 -13.23
N LEU A 124 -14.76 1.15 -13.68
CA LEU A 124 -16.05 1.03 -14.33
C LEU A 124 -15.94 0.30 -15.67
N ILE A 125 -14.98 0.67 -16.52
CA ILE A 125 -14.77 0.01 -17.81
C ILE A 125 -14.39 -1.47 -17.57
N GLY A 126 -13.47 -1.72 -16.64
CA GLY A 126 -13.05 -3.07 -16.27
C GLY A 126 -14.21 -3.93 -15.77
N SER A 127 -15.08 -3.39 -14.90
CA SER A 127 -16.23 -4.15 -14.38
C SER A 127 -17.24 -4.48 -15.49
N VAL A 128 -17.52 -3.53 -16.39
CA VAL A 128 -18.42 -3.77 -17.54
C VAL A 128 -17.86 -4.83 -18.48
N LEU A 129 -16.56 -4.78 -18.81
CA LEU A 129 -15.92 -5.78 -19.67
C LEU A 129 -15.93 -7.18 -19.05
N ILE A 130 -15.65 -7.28 -17.74
CA ILE A 130 -15.70 -8.55 -17.00
C ILE A 130 -17.13 -9.09 -17.01
N LEU A 131 -18.14 -8.26 -16.72
CA LEU A 131 -19.55 -8.69 -16.74
C LEU A 131 -19.96 -9.21 -18.12
N ARG A 132 -19.59 -8.50 -19.20
CA ARG A 132 -19.87 -8.93 -20.57
C ARG A 132 -19.19 -10.26 -20.92
N PHE A 133 -17.94 -10.45 -20.49
CA PHE A 133 -17.22 -11.69 -20.72
C PHE A 133 -17.87 -12.87 -19.98
N VAL A 134 -18.24 -12.66 -18.71
CA VAL A 134 -18.90 -13.68 -17.89
C VAL A 134 -20.26 -14.04 -18.47
N THR A 135 -21.08 -13.08 -18.88
CA THR A 135 -22.38 -13.38 -19.49
C THR A 135 -22.21 -14.14 -20.79
N TYR A 136 -21.32 -13.72 -21.68
CA TYR A 136 -21.01 -14.45 -22.92
C TYR A 136 -20.59 -15.90 -22.66
N PHE A 137 -19.69 -16.13 -21.70
CA PHE A 137 -19.23 -17.47 -21.34
C PHE A 137 -20.35 -18.36 -20.78
N ILE A 138 -21.26 -17.78 -19.99
CA ILE A 138 -22.43 -18.49 -19.46
C ILE A 138 -23.41 -18.82 -20.60
N TYR A 139 -23.68 -17.88 -21.51
CA TYR A 139 -24.54 -18.10 -22.67
C TYR A 139 -24.02 -19.24 -23.55
N ASP A 140 -22.71 -19.27 -23.84
CA ASP A 140 -22.06 -20.32 -24.62
C ASP A 140 -22.19 -21.71 -23.95
N LYS A 141 -21.91 -21.79 -22.65
CA LYS A 141 -22.08 -23.02 -21.85
C LYS A 141 -23.51 -23.52 -21.78
N LEU A 142 -24.48 -22.62 -21.59
CA LEU A 142 -25.91 -22.99 -21.55
C LEU A 142 -26.37 -23.47 -22.92
N TYR A 143 -26.01 -22.76 -23.99
CA TYR A 143 -26.33 -23.18 -25.36
C TYR A 143 -25.79 -24.57 -25.69
N ALA A 144 -24.57 -24.89 -25.26
CA ALA A 144 -23.94 -26.20 -25.42
C ALA A 144 -24.49 -27.32 -24.51
N THR A 145 -25.34 -27.00 -23.53
CA THR A 145 -25.94 -27.98 -22.60
C THR A 145 -27.40 -28.32 -22.97
N PHE A 146 -28.09 -27.42 -23.67
CA PHE A 146 -29.50 -27.57 -24.07
C PHE A 146 -29.69 -27.99 -25.54
N ILE A 147 -28.59 -28.26 -26.27
CA ILE A 147 -28.52 -28.94 -27.58
C ILE A 147 -27.59 -30.14 -27.40
#